data_AF-A0A3S3TR90-F1
#
_entry.id   AF-A0A3S3TR90-F1
#
_cell.length_a   1.000
_cell.length_b   1.000
_cell.length_c   1.000
_cell.angle_alpha   90.00
_cell.angle_beta   90.00
_cell.angle_gamma   90.00
#
_symmetry.space_group_name_H-M   'P 1'
#
loop_
_entity.id
_entity.type
_entity.pdbx_description
1 polymer ?
#
loop_
_entity_poly.entity_id
_entity_poly.type
_entity_poly.pdbx_seq_one_letter_code
_entity_poly.pdbx_strand_id
1 'polypeptide(L)' 'MNDIYELAPSMRLLIAMHNVSSVDPATAKSLDELRIASGMSEPELQNAVRELLSYGYVECKGTAYYLSRLGICVIRSVYT' A
#
# COMPACT_ATOMS: atom_id res chain seq x y z
N MET A 1 -18.14 14.65 -14.39
CA MET A 1 -16.74 14.86 -13.94
C MET A 1 -16.14 13.48 -13.71
N ASN A 2 -15.76 12.79 -14.79
CA ASN A 2 -15.32 11.39 -14.81
C ASN A 2 -13.88 11.33 -15.35
N ASP A 3 -12.91 11.76 -14.55
CA ASP A 3 -11.48 11.64 -14.87
C ASP A 3 -10.71 11.11 -13.65
N ILE A 4 -11.26 10.08 -13.00
CA ILE A 4 -10.50 9.32 -12.01
C ILE A 4 -9.90 8.16 -12.81
N TYR A 5 -8.65 8.32 -13.24
CA TYR A 5 -7.82 7.19 -13.64
C TYR A 5 -8.09 6.05 -12.66
N GLU A 6 -8.57 4.91 -13.16
CA GLU A 6 -8.78 3.74 -12.33
C GLU A 6 -7.40 3.35 -11.79
N LEU A 7 -7.10 3.82 -10.57
CA LEU A 7 -5.79 3.65 -9.97
C LEU A 7 -5.54 2.16 -9.88
N ALA A 8 -4.40 1.72 -10.45
CA ALA A 8 -3.98 0.34 -10.32
C ALA A 8 -4.04 -0.07 -8.84
N PRO A 9 -4.50 -1.30 -8.51
CA PRO A 9 -4.68 -1.74 -7.12
C PRO A 9 -3.46 -1.49 -6.22
N SER A 10 -2.26 -1.64 -6.78
CA SER A 10 -0.97 -1.40 -6.13
C SER A 10 -0.77 0.07 -5.74
N MET A 11 -1.19 1.03 -6.59
CA MET A 11 -1.17 2.45 -6.25
C MET A 11 -2.22 2.81 -5.20
N ARG A 12 -3.42 2.23 -5.30
CA ARG A 12 -4.47 2.41 -4.28
C ARG A 12 -4.00 1.90 -2.91
N LEU A 13 -3.30 0.76 -2.88
CA LEU A 13 -2.72 0.22 -1.65
C LEU A 13 -1.63 1.13 -1.08
N LEU A 14 -0.70 1.62 -1.91
CA LEU A 14 0.33 2.57 -1.47
C LEU A 14 -0.29 3.80 -0.79
N ILE A 15 -1.27 4.42 -1.44
CA ILE A 15 -2.00 5.57 -0.89
C ILE A 15 -2.69 5.21 0.43
N ALA A 16 -3.38 4.06 0.48
CA ALA A 16 -4.05 3.60 1.70
C ALA A 16 -3.06 3.41 2.87
N MET A 17 -1.92 2.76 2.61
CA MET A 17 -0.86 2.55 3.61
C MET A 17 -0.29 3.87 4.13
N HIS A 18 -0.06 4.84 3.25
CA HIS A 18 0.37 6.17 3.64
C HIS A 18 -0.68 6.89 4.49
N ASN A 19 -1.96 6.85 4.10
CA ASN A 19 -3.04 7.50 4.83
C ASN A 19 -3.23 6.94 6.25
N VAL A 20 -2.99 5.65 6.45
CA VAL A 20 -3.02 5.02 7.79
C VAL A 20 -1.67 5.03 8.50
N SER A 21 -0.68 5.77 7.97
CA SER A 21 0.67 5.91 8.53
C SER A 21 1.41 4.59 8.72
N SER A 22 1.18 3.60 7.86
CA SER A 22 1.94 2.33 7.86
C SER A 22 3.28 2.51 7.16
N VAL A 23 4.24 3.16 7.84
CA VAL A 23 5.50 3.67 7.24
C VAL A 23 6.76 3.15 7.89
N ASP A 24 6.65 2.34 8.94
CA ASP A 24 7.78 1.72 9.63
C ASP A 24 7.36 0.42 10.34
N PRO A 25 8.32 -0.37 10.86
CA PRO A 25 8.02 -1.62 11.56
C PRO A 25 7.17 -1.49 12.84
N ALA A 26 7.04 -0.30 13.41
CA ALA A 26 6.26 -0.05 14.63
C ALA A 26 4.79 0.29 14.30
N THR A 27 4.55 0.79 13.09
CA THR A 27 3.24 1.17 12.55
C THR A 27 2.68 0.18 11.53
N ALA A 28 3.40 -0.93 11.29
CA ALA A 28 3.03 -1.98 10.35
C ALA A 28 1.60 -2.51 10.59
N LYS A 29 0.92 -2.79 9.47
CA LYS A 29 -0.50 -3.16 9.44
C LYS A 29 -0.71 -4.58 8.97
N SER A 30 -1.61 -5.29 9.62
CA SER A 30 -2.07 -6.61 9.17
C SER A 30 -2.79 -6.51 7.81
N LEU A 31 -2.91 -7.65 7.13
CA LEU A 31 -3.63 -7.72 5.85
C LEU A 31 -5.09 -7.28 6.01
N ASP A 32 -5.75 -7.65 7.11
CA ASP A 32 -7.13 -7.23 7.42
C ASP A 32 -7.26 -5.72 7.60
N GLU A 33 -6.34 -5.08 8.33
CA GLU A 33 -6.32 -3.63 8.47
C GLU A 33 -6.12 -2.93 7.12
N LEU A 34 -5.24 -3.46 6.28
CA LEU A 34 -5.00 -2.92 4.94
C LEU A 34 -6.21 -3.10 4.03
N ARG A 35 -6.92 -4.23 4.12
CA ARG A 35 -8.16 -4.49 3.38
C ARG A 35 -9.23 -3.46 3.72
N ILE A 36 -9.40 -3.16 5.00
CA ILE A 36 -10.33 -2.14 5.48
C ILE A 36 -9.91 -0.76 4.97
N ALA A 37 -8.62 -0.42 5.06
CA ALA A 37 -8.10 0.88 4.65
C ALA A 37 -8.19 1.12 3.13
N SER A 38 -7.97 0.08 2.31
CA SER A 38 -7.94 0.18 0.86
C SER A 38 -9.30 -0.10 0.19
N GLY A 39 -10.25 -0.69 0.92
CA GLY A 39 -11.55 -1.12 0.39
C GLY A 39 -11.46 -2.23 -0.66
N MET A 40 -10.36 -2.97 -0.69
CA MET A 40 -10.09 -3.97 -1.74
C MET A 40 -10.69 -5.33 -1.38
N SER A 41 -10.96 -6.13 -2.42
CA SER A 41 -11.23 -7.55 -2.21
C SER A 41 -9.96 -8.27 -1.75
N GLU A 42 -10.11 -9.39 -1.03
CA GLU A 42 -8.97 -10.18 -0.55
C GLU A 42 -8.01 -10.62 -1.68
N PRO A 43 -8.48 -11.17 -2.82
CA PRO A 43 -7.57 -11.59 -3.91
C PRO A 43 -6.82 -10.41 -4.54
N GLU A 44 -7.50 -9.28 -4.68
CA GLU A 44 -6.94 -8.06 -5.25
C GLU A 44 -5.87 -7.47 -4.33
N LEU A 45 -6.14 -7.41 -3.02
CA LEU A 45 -5.19 -6.96 -2.01
C LEU A 45 -3.95 -7.84 -1.99
N GLN A 46 -4.11 -9.17 -2.00
CA GLN A 46 -2.98 -10.10 -2.00
C GLN A 46 -2.08 -9.92 -3.23
N ASN A 47 -2.67 -9.71 -4.40
CA ASN A 47 -1.91 -9.44 -5.62
C ASN A 47 -1.17 -8.10 -5.53
N ALA A 48 -1.84 -7.04 -5.07
CA ALA A 48 -1.23 -5.73 -4.87
C ALA A 48 -0.06 -5.77 -3.87
N VAL A 49 -0.23 -6.45 -2.73
CA VAL A 49 0.84 -6.65 -1.74
C VAL A 49 2.01 -7.39 -2.36
N ARG A 50 1.76 -8.48 -3.10
CA ARG A 50 2.80 -9.27 -3.76
C ARG A 50 3.61 -8.43 -4.75
N GLU A 51 2.95 -7.61 -5.56
CA GLU A 51 3.62 -6.70 -6.48
C GLU A 51 4.45 -5.64 -5.75
N LEU A 52 3.89 -4.99 -4.72
CA LEU A 52 4.62 -3.95 -4.00
C LEU A 52 5.81 -4.51 -3.21
N LEU A 53 5.72 -5.75 -2.72
CA LEU A 53 6.85 -6.47 -2.14
C LEU A 53 7.93 -6.75 -3.20
N SER A 54 7.55 -7.18 -4.41
CA SER A 54 8.52 -7.48 -5.48
C SER A 54 9.22 -6.22 -5.98
N TYR A 55 8.54 -5.07 -5.96
CA TYR A 55 9.12 -3.76 -6.28
C TYR A 55 9.95 -3.17 -5.13
N GLY A 56 9.89 -3.74 -3.92
CA GLY A 56 10.56 -3.20 -2.75
C GLY A 56 9.93 -1.91 -2.21
N TYR A 57 8.67 -1.63 -2.54
CA TYR A 57 7.92 -0.47 -2.05
C TYR A 57 7.22 -0.75 -0.71
N VAL A 58 6.94 -2.02 -0.43
CA VAL A 58 6.40 -2.52 0.83
C VAL A 58 7.39 -3.50 1.41
N GLU A 59 7.50 -3.52 2.73
CA GLU A 59 8.24 -4.49 3.52
C GLU A 59 7.28 -5.26 4.44
N CYS A 60 7.65 -6.47 4.81
CA CYS A 60 6.90 -7.28 5.76
C CYS A 60 7.71 -7.55 7.03
N LYS A 61 7.03 -7.58 8.18
CA LYS A 61 7.57 -8.00 9.47
C LYS A 61 6.58 -8.97 10.11
N GLY A 62 6.89 -10.25 10.05
CA GLY A 62 5.94 -11.30 10.43
C GLY A 62 4.73 -11.28 9.50
N THR A 63 3.54 -11.03 10.06
CA THR A 63 2.27 -10.97 9.32
C THR A 63 1.79 -9.54 9.02
N ALA A 64 2.60 -8.53 9.33
CA ALA A 64 2.30 -7.12 9.12
C ALA A 64 3.16 -6.49 8.03
N TYR A 65 2.63 -5.48 7.35
CA TYR A 65 3.22 -4.81 6.20
C TYR A 65 3.31 -3.30 6.43
N TYR A 66 4.39 -2.68 5.96
CA TYR A 66 4.62 -1.23 6.04
C TYR A 66 5.34 -0.74 4.79
N LEU A 67 5.24 0.56 4.51
CA LEU A 67 5.94 1.18 3.39
C LEU A 67 7.44 1.21 3.65
N SER A 68 8.21 0.79 2.66
CA SER A 68 9.66 1.02 2.66
C SER A 68 9.95 2.50 2.41
N ARG A 69 11.21 2.91 2.63
CA ARG A 69 11.66 4.26 2.22
C ARG A 69 11.40 4.52 0.75
N LEU A 70 11.57 3.51 -0.11
CA LEU A 70 11.33 3.64 -1.54
C LEU A 70 9.83 3.82 -1.83
N GLY A 71 8.95 3.08 -1.17
CA GLY A 71 7.50 3.24 -1.29
C GLY A 71 7.03 4.64 -0.88
N ILE A 72 7.58 5.18 0.21
CA ILE A 72 7.31 6.56 0.64
C ILE A 72 7.73 7.58 -0.43
N CYS A 73 8.91 7.40 -1.04
CA CYS A 73 9.38 8.26 -2.12
C CYS A 73 8.45 8.22 -3.34
N VAL A 74 8.00 7.03 -3.76
CA VAL A 74 7.08 6.87 -4.89
C VAL A 74 5.78 7.63 -4.65
N ILE A 75 5.15 7.44 -3.49
CA ILE A 75 3.91 8.15 -3.14
C ILE A 75 4.13 9.66 -3.17
N ARG A 76 5.21 10.14 -2.54
CA ARG A 76 5.51 11.58 -2.52
C ARG A 76 5.73 12.16 -3.91
N SER A 77 6.30 11.39 -4.84
CA SER A 77 6.52 11.81 -6.22
C SER A 77 5.24 11.94 -7.05
N VAL A 78 4.17 11.26 -6.65
CA VAL A 78 2.86 11.32 -7.34
C VAL A 78 2.06 12.57 -6.95
N TYR A 79 2.35 13.16 -5.79
CA TYR A 79 1.69 14.37 -5.29
C TYR A 79 2.44 15.68 -5.63
N THR A 80 3.62 15.58 -6.24
CA THR A 80 4.43 16.72 -6.73
C THR A 80 4.29 16.88 -8.24
#